data_AF-A0A3B1DI04-F1
#
_entry.id   AF-A0A3B1DI04-F1
#
_cell.length_a   1.000
_cell.length_b   1.000
_cell.length_c   1.000
_cell.angle_alpha   90.00
_cell.angle_beta   90.00
_cell.angle_gamma   90.00
#
_symmetry.space_group_name_H-M   'P 1'
#
loop_
_entity.id
_entity.type
_entity.pdbx_description
1 polymer ?
#
loop_
_entity_poly.entity_id
_entity_poly.type
_entity_poly.pdbx_seq_one_letter_code
_entity_poly.pdbx_strand_id
1 'polypeptide(L)' 'MAVVFLLFPSYAGAIIGGNGKAVTENMNQTVFKIEGMSCEGCAESATEAITEVLGVSSVNVDFKSGTATVKYPKGG' A
#
# COMPACT_ATOMS: atom_id res chain seq x y z
N MET A 1 -4.71 -39.50 21.53
CA MET A 1 -3.81 -39.11 20.42
C MET A 1 -4.59 -38.94 19.10
N ALA A 2 -5.72 -38.22 19.12
CA ALA A 2 -6.54 -37.93 17.92
C ALA A 2 -7.50 -36.72 18.10
N VAL A 3 -7.73 -36.25 19.32
CA VAL A 3 -8.73 -35.21 19.64
C VAL A 3 -8.22 -33.76 19.54
N VAL A 4 -6.90 -33.54 19.37
CA VAL A 4 -6.34 -32.18 19.21
C VAL A 4 -6.63 -31.59 17.83
N PHE A 5 -6.85 -32.42 16.80
CA PHE A 5 -7.06 -32.00 15.42
C PHE A 5 -8.46 -31.42 15.13
N LEU A 6 -9.46 -31.70 15.98
CA LEU A 6 -10.85 -31.24 15.77
C LEU A 6 -11.20 -29.97 16.55
N LEU A 7 -10.39 -29.58 17.52
CA LEU A 7 -10.62 -28.37 18.34
C LEU A 7 -9.94 -27.12 17.78
N PHE A 8 -9.09 -27.24 16.77
CA PHE A 8 -8.50 -26.08 16.11
C PHE A 8 -8.63 -26.16 14.57
N PRO A 9 -9.85 -26.00 14.03
CA PRO A 9 -10.03 -25.60 12.62
C PRO A 9 -9.17 -24.38 12.25
N SER A 10 -8.79 -23.59 13.25
CA SER A 10 -7.89 -22.45 13.18
C SER A 10 -6.41 -22.79 12.91
N TYR A 11 -5.92 -24.02 13.15
CA TYR A 11 -4.51 -24.37 12.86
C TYR A 11 -4.30 -24.76 11.39
N ALA A 12 -5.33 -25.25 10.70
CA ALA A 12 -5.26 -25.55 9.28
C ALA A 12 -5.11 -24.29 8.40
N GLY A 13 -5.43 -23.10 8.91
CA GLY A 13 -5.28 -21.84 8.20
C GLY A 13 -3.84 -21.31 8.10
N ALA A 14 -2.87 -21.90 8.79
CA ALA A 14 -1.51 -21.34 8.92
C ALA A 14 -0.45 -21.93 7.97
N ILE A 15 -0.71 -23.05 7.27
CA ILE A 15 0.31 -23.72 6.41
C ILE A 15 -0.07 -23.83 4.93
N ILE A 16 -1.31 -23.51 4.57
CA ILE A 16 -1.82 -23.60 3.19
C ILE A 16 -2.62 -22.34 2.84
N GLY A 17 -1.95 -21.20 2.81
CA GLY A 17 -2.65 -19.96 2.54
C GLY A 17 -1.69 -18.80 2.43
N GLY A 18 -0.95 -18.77 1.34
CA GLY A 18 -0.33 -17.54 0.84
C GLY A 18 -1.41 -16.50 0.53
N ASN A 19 -2.01 -15.94 1.58
CA ASN A 19 -2.71 -14.67 1.52
C ASN A 19 -1.69 -13.65 1.99
N GLY A 20 -1.15 -12.89 1.03
CA GLY A 20 -0.35 -11.71 1.30
C GLY A 20 -1.18 -10.66 2.04
N LYS A 21 -1.46 -10.88 3.32
CA LYS A 21 -1.79 -9.83 4.30
C LYS A 21 -0.50 -9.17 4.79
N ALA A 22 0.38 -8.84 3.86
CA ALA A 22 1.51 -7.96 4.11
C ALA A 22 1.11 -6.57 3.63
N VAL A 23 0.28 -5.87 4.42
CA VAL A 23 0.33 -4.41 4.62
C VAL A 23 -0.85 -3.93 5.50
N THR A 24 -0.54 -3.71 6.77
CA THR A 24 -0.93 -2.55 7.59
C THR A 24 -2.42 -2.14 7.63
N GLU A 25 -3.10 -2.55 8.71
CA GLU A 25 -4.45 -2.08 9.13
C GLU A 25 -4.51 -0.58 9.52
N ASN A 26 -3.46 0.21 9.30
CA ASN A 26 -3.40 1.64 9.65
C ASN A 26 -2.64 2.46 8.59
N MET A 27 -3.04 2.40 7.32
CA MET A 27 -2.56 3.35 6.30
C MET A 27 -3.71 4.19 5.76
N ASN A 28 -3.52 5.50 5.70
CA ASN A 28 -4.37 6.37 4.93
C ASN A 28 -3.89 6.41 3.48
N GLN A 29 -4.83 6.65 2.59
CA GLN A 29 -4.56 6.91 1.19
C GLN A 29 -5.18 8.26 0.83
N THR A 30 -4.43 9.10 0.13
CA THR A 30 -4.95 10.34 -0.44
C THR A 30 -4.57 10.41 -1.90
N VAL A 31 -5.52 10.89 -2.70
CA VAL A 31 -5.41 11.00 -4.15
C VAL A 31 -5.42 12.47 -4.52
N PHE A 32 -4.36 12.92 -5.19
CA PHE A 32 -4.16 14.30 -5.62
C PHE A 32 -4.19 14.35 -7.15
N LYS A 33 -4.85 15.36 -7.69
CA LYS A 33 -4.77 15.66 -9.13
C LYS A 33 -3.63 16.64 -9.36
N ILE A 34 -2.72 16.32 -10.26
CA ILE A 34 -1.56 17.14 -10.59
C ILE A 34 -1.75 17.71 -11.99
N GLU A 35 -1.87 19.04 -12.07
CA GLU A 35 -1.93 19.75 -13.34
C GLU A 35 -0.53 19.84 -13.96
N GLY A 36 -0.43 19.73 -15.29
CA GLY A 36 0.85 19.83 -16.00
C GLY A 36 1.72 18.56 -16.00
N MET A 37 1.20 17.42 -15.51
CA MET A 37 1.87 16.12 -15.63
C MET A 37 1.73 15.59 -17.06
N SER A 38 2.59 16.05 -17.97
CA SER A 38 2.49 15.75 -19.41
C SER A 38 3.47 14.71 -19.92
N CYS A 39 4.37 14.19 -19.07
CA CYS A 39 5.40 13.24 -19.46
C CYS A 39 5.76 12.29 -18.31
N GLU A 40 6.24 11.10 -18.64
CA GLU A 40 6.74 10.09 -17.69
C GLU A 40 7.83 10.67 -16.79
N GLY A 41 8.76 11.47 -17.34
CA GLY A 41 9.80 12.12 -16.54
C GLY A 41 9.27 13.09 -15.49
N CYS A 42 8.18 13.83 -15.79
CA CYS A 42 7.55 14.72 -14.80
C CYS A 42 6.89 13.93 -13.67
N ALA A 43 6.34 12.74 -13.99
CA ALA A 43 5.74 11.87 -13.00
C ALA A 43 6.78 11.22 -12.08
N GLU A 44 7.95 10.88 -12.62
CA GLU A 44 9.09 10.37 -11.85
C GLU A 44 9.56 11.43 -10.84
N SER A 45 9.85 12.65 -11.30
CA SER A 45 10.26 13.75 -10.42
C SER A 45 9.21 14.08 -9.35
N ALA A 46 7.92 14.02 -9.67
CA ALA A 46 6.86 14.19 -8.68
C ALA A 46 6.84 13.04 -7.66
N THR A 47 7.09 11.80 -8.09
CA THR A 47 7.15 10.62 -7.21
C THR A 47 8.31 10.73 -6.24
N GLU A 48 9.50 11.10 -6.72
CA GLU A 48 10.70 11.29 -5.89
C GLU A 48 10.46 12.38 -4.84
N ALA A 49 9.99 13.55 -5.25
CA ALA A 49 9.74 14.67 -4.35
C ALA A 49 8.72 14.31 -3.24
N ILE A 50 7.68 13.53 -3.55
CA ILE A 50 6.69 13.09 -2.55
C ILE A 50 7.28 12.00 -1.65
N THR A 51 8.15 11.13 -2.18
CA THR A 51 8.79 10.05 -1.41
C THR A 51 9.78 10.59 -0.38
N GLU A 52 10.40 11.75 -0.65
CA GLU A 52 11.25 12.45 0.32
C GLU A 52 10.47 13.09 1.48
N VAL A 53 9.13 13.19 1.38
CA VAL A 53 8.29 13.74 2.45
C VAL A 53 8.23 12.77 3.63
N LEU A 54 8.65 13.26 4.79
CA LEU A 54 8.57 12.52 6.05
C LEU A 54 7.14 12.04 6.34
N GLY A 55 6.99 10.73 6.56
CA GLY A 55 5.69 10.11 6.85
C GLY A 55 5.02 9.47 5.64
N VAL A 56 5.57 9.60 4.43
CA VAL A 56 5.09 8.86 3.27
C VAL A 56 5.62 7.42 3.32
N SER A 57 4.72 6.45 3.14
CA SER A 57 5.04 5.02 3.11
C SER A 57 5.11 4.49 1.68
N SER A 58 4.26 5.00 0.79
CA SER A 58 4.23 4.60 -0.62
C SER A 58 3.60 5.68 -1.48
N VAL A 59 4.14 5.86 -2.69
CA VAL A 59 3.65 6.80 -3.70
C VAL A 59 3.40 6.04 -5.00
N ASN A 60 2.30 6.35 -5.67
CA ASN A 60 1.99 5.84 -7.00
C ASN A 60 1.43 6.97 -7.87
N VAL A 61 2.13 7.33 -8.93
CA VAL A 61 1.74 8.41 -9.83
C VAL A 61 1.30 7.84 -11.17
N ASP A 62 0.15 8.31 -11.67
CA ASP A 62 -0.41 7.96 -12.95
C ASP A 62 -0.47 9.21 -13.84
N PHE A 63 0.51 9.34 -14.74
CA PHE A 63 0.62 10.48 -15.65
C PHE A 63 -0.45 10.51 -16.74
N LYS A 64 -1.05 9.35 -17.05
CA LYS A 64 -2.11 9.25 -18.05
C LYS A 64 -3.41 9.89 -17.56
N SER A 65 -3.72 9.71 -16.28
CA SER A 65 -4.87 10.30 -15.60
C SER A 65 -4.53 11.61 -14.86
N GLY A 66 -3.24 11.98 -14.77
CA GLY A 66 -2.78 13.16 -14.06
C GLY A 66 -3.02 13.09 -12.55
N THR A 67 -2.89 11.90 -11.97
CA THR A 67 -3.28 11.63 -10.59
C THR A 67 -2.15 10.98 -9.80
N ALA A 68 -1.88 11.48 -8.60
CA ALA A 68 -0.91 10.93 -7.66
C ALA A 68 -1.62 10.36 -6.43
N THR A 69 -1.34 9.10 -6.12
CA THR A 69 -1.86 8.38 -4.96
C THR A 69 -0.74 8.24 -3.94
N VAL A 70 -0.97 8.74 -2.73
CA VAL A 70 0.01 8.71 -1.63
C VAL A 70 -0.57 7.93 -0.46
N LYS A 71 0.21 7.00 0.07
CA LYS A 71 -0.11 6.22 1.26
C LYS A 71 0.82 6.58 2.40
N TYR A 72 0.25 6.81 3.57
CA TYR A 72 0.97 7.19 4.78
C TYR A 72 0.32 6.51 5.98
N PRO A 73 1.06 6.20 7.06
CA PRO A 73 0.48 5.56 8.24
C PRO A 73 -0.55 6.50 8.90
N LYS A 74 -1.69 5.94 9.33
CA LYS A 74 -2.63 6.61 10.24
C LYS A 74 -2.08 6.44 11.66
N GLY A 75 -1.46 7.47 12.20
CA GLY A 75 -0.93 7.45 13.56
C GLY A 75 0.00 8.64 13.80
N GLY A 76 -0.61 9.77 14.15
CA GLY A 76 0.05 10.89 14.83
C GLY A 76 -0.42 10.91 16.27
#